data_AF-A0AAD5GEJ1-F1
#
_entry.id   AF-A0AAD5GEJ1-F1
#
_cell.length_a   1.000
_cell.length_b   1.000
_cell.length_c   1.000
_cell.angle_alpha   90.00
_cell.angle_beta   90.00
_cell.angle_gamma   90.00
#
_symmetry.space_group_name_H-M   'P 1'
#
loop_
_entity.id
_entity.type
_entity.pdbx_description
1 polymer ?
#
loop_
_entity_poly.entity_id
_entity_poly.type
_entity_poly.pdbx_seq_one_letter_code
_entity_poly.pdbx_strand_id
1 'polypeptide(L)'
;MFTTAVKYVGTKPKPAMKALEPIFRPEQNQTITRAIFEIVKEHGPLTVAQTWERVQEVGVKDLTSKTQMKSVLRWMKERQKLKQICNHVGPNKQFLYTTWFTKPPTVAQPRSGGVKSSQRKAT
;
A
#
# COMPACT_ATOMS: atom_id res chain seq x y z
N MET A 1 1.53 11.39 43.72
CA MET A 1 0.80 10.74 42.60
C MET A 1 0.66 11.71 41.40
N PHE A 2 1.75 12.20 40.80
CA PHE A 2 1.70 13.23 39.73
C PHE A 2 2.59 12.91 38.51
N THR A 3 3.01 11.65 38.35
CA THR A 3 3.98 11.23 37.33
C THR A 3 3.36 10.72 36.02
N THR A 4 2.04 10.63 35.91
CA THR A 4 1.34 10.04 34.74
C THR A 4 0.90 11.07 33.68
N ALA A 5 1.08 12.37 33.91
CA ALA A 5 0.59 13.40 32.98
C ALA A 5 1.57 13.78 31.84
N VAL A 6 2.85 13.44 31.95
CA VAL A 6 3.90 13.93 31.01
C VAL A 6 3.90 13.19 29.65
N LYS A 7 3.22 12.04 29.53
CA LYS A 7 3.22 11.27 28.26
C LYS A 7 2.26 11.79 27.19
N TYR A 8 1.35 12.72 27.52
CA TYR A 8 0.34 13.21 26.57
C TYR A 8 0.72 14.50 25.82
N VAL A 9 1.79 15.18 26.23
CA VAL A 9 2.20 16.48 25.64
C VAL A 9 3.15 16.31 24.43
N GLY A 10 3.69 15.10 24.21
CA GLY A 10 4.71 14.83 23.17
C GLY A 10 4.19 14.28 21.84
N THR A 11 2.94 13.82 21.76
CA THR A 11 2.36 13.36 20.48
C THR A 11 1.89 14.57 19.68
N LYS A 12 2.81 15.15 18.91
CA LYS A 12 2.42 16.07 17.84
C LYS A 12 1.36 15.37 16.99
N PRO A 13 0.13 15.92 16.86
CA PRO A 13 -0.82 15.38 15.90
C PRO A 13 -0.14 15.39 14.54
N LYS A 14 -0.28 14.30 13.77
CA LYS A 14 0.28 14.21 12.42
C LYS A 14 -0.07 15.52 11.71
N PRO A 15 0.92 16.28 11.19
CA PRO A 15 0.64 17.52 10.50
C PRO A 15 -0.43 17.21 9.45
N ALA A 16 -1.45 18.06 9.36
CA ALA A 16 -2.49 17.93 8.34
C ALA A 16 -1.77 17.90 6.99
N MET A 17 -1.54 16.69 6.48
CA MET A 17 -0.99 16.49 5.15
C MET A 17 -2.01 17.15 4.24
N LYS A 18 -1.64 18.29 3.65
CA LYS A 18 -2.39 18.85 2.55
C LYS A 18 -2.58 17.69 1.59
N ALA A 19 -3.85 17.33 1.33
CA ALA A 19 -4.15 16.35 0.32
C ALA A 19 -3.39 16.80 -0.92
N LEU A 20 -2.43 16.00 -1.39
CA LEU A 20 -1.66 16.33 -2.58
C LEU A 20 -2.67 16.76 -3.65
N GLU A 21 -2.62 18.04 -4.02
CA GLU A 21 -3.49 18.59 -5.05
C GLU A 21 -3.40 17.66 -6.26
N PRO A 22 -4.53 17.24 -6.81
CA PRO A 22 -4.51 16.30 -7.92
C PRO A 22 -3.62 16.85 -9.04
N ILE A 23 -2.52 16.15 -9.36
CA ILE A 23 -1.72 16.44 -10.57
C ILE A 23 -2.59 16.27 -11.85
N PHE A 24 -3.81 15.74 -11.71
CA PHE A 24 -4.75 15.41 -12.77
C PHE A 24 -6.14 16.03 -12.54
N ARG A 25 -6.87 16.36 -13.62
CA ARG A 25 -8.21 16.96 -13.59
C ARG A 25 -9.19 16.10 -12.77
N PRO A 26 -9.99 16.69 -11.85
CA PRO A 26 -10.83 15.94 -10.90
C PRO A 26 -11.86 15.00 -11.55
N GLU A 27 -12.35 15.31 -12.75
CA GLU A 27 -13.25 14.42 -13.51
C GLU A 27 -12.57 13.15 -13.99
N GLN A 28 -11.42 13.27 -14.68
CA GLN A 28 -10.66 12.12 -15.19
C GLN A 28 -10.22 11.19 -14.06
N ASN A 29 -9.92 11.76 -12.89
CA ASN A 29 -9.51 10.99 -11.72
C ASN A 29 -10.56 9.98 -11.28
N GLN A 30 -11.85 10.29 -11.37
CA GLN A 30 -12.88 9.39 -10.85
C GLN A 30 -13.01 8.13 -11.68
N THR A 31 -13.06 8.26 -13.01
CA THR A 31 -13.18 7.12 -13.93
C THR A 31 -11.96 6.21 -13.83
N ILE A 32 -10.77 6.80 -13.86
CA ILE A 32 -9.50 6.09 -13.70
C ILE A 32 -9.43 5.37 -12.34
N THR A 33 -9.75 6.08 -11.26
CA THR A 33 -9.69 5.54 -9.89
C THR A 33 -10.65 4.38 -9.73
N ARG A 34 -11.84 4.46 -10.32
CA ARG A 34 -12.85 3.39 -10.31
C ARG A 34 -12.36 2.16 -11.08
N ALA A 35 -11.81 2.36 -12.28
CA ALA A 35 -11.26 1.27 -13.08
C ALA A 35 -10.13 0.53 -12.35
N ILE A 36 -9.15 1.26 -11.82
CA ILE A 36 -8.05 0.68 -11.04
C ILE A 36 -8.57 -0.04 -9.78
N PHE A 37 -9.57 0.53 -9.11
CA PHE A 37 -10.16 -0.08 -7.92
C PHE A 37 -10.84 -1.42 -8.25
N GLU A 38 -11.62 -1.51 -9.31
CA GLU A 38 -12.26 -2.77 -9.72
C GLU A 38 -11.22 -3.82 -10.14
N ILE A 39 -10.16 -3.44 -10.87
CA ILE A 39 -9.05 -4.35 -11.24
C ILE A 39 -8.38 -4.94 -9.99
N VAL A 40 -8.06 -4.09 -9.00
CA VAL A 40 -7.42 -4.56 -7.74
C VAL A 40 -8.41 -5.38 -6.90
N LYS A 41 -9.71 -5.09 -6.96
CA LYS A 41 -10.74 -5.84 -6.25
C LYS A 41 -10.95 -7.23 -6.86
N GLU A 42 -10.93 -7.35 -8.18
CA GLU A 42 -11.13 -8.61 -8.90
C GLU A 42 -9.95 -9.58 -8.72
N HIS A 43 -8.72 -9.08 -8.84
CA HIS A 43 -7.52 -9.93 -8.82
C HIS A 43 -6.86 -10.04 -7.44
N GLY A 44 -7.25 -9.22 -6.46
CA GLY A 44 -6.67 -9.21 -5.12
C GLY A 44 -5.36 -8.39 -5.01
N PRO A 45 -4.48 -8.70 -4.04
CA PRO A 45 -3.27 -7.91 -3.81
C PRO A 45 -2.29 -8.03 -4.98
N LEU A 46 -2.15 -6.96 -5.77
CA LEU A 46 -1.32 -6.92 -6.96
C LEU A 46 -0.08 -6.03 -6.75
N THR A 47 1.01 -6.37 -7.43
CA THR A 47 2.19 -5.50 -7.52
C THR A 47 1.96 -4.36 -8.51
N VAL A 48 2.73 -3.27 -8.41
CA VAL A 48 2.64 -2.13 -9.34
C VAL A 48 2.79 -2.55 -10.80
N ALA A 49 3.69 -3.51 -11.08
CA ALA A 49 3.91 -3.99 -12.44
C ALA A 49 2.68 -4.73 -12.98
N GLN A 50 2.14 -5.66 -12.20
CA GLN A 50 0.94 -6.42 -12.59
C GLN A 50 -0.29 -5.51 -12.74
N THR A 51 -0.45 -4.51 -11.87
CA THR A 51 -1.55 -3.54 -12.02
C THR A 51 -1.44 -2.78 -13.34
N TRP A 52 -0.23 -2.41 -13.77
CA TRP A 52 -0.02 -1.71 -15.04
C TRP A 52 -0.40 -2.57 -16.25
N GLU A 53 0.04 -3.83 -16.27
CA GLU A 53 -0.29 -4.78 -17.35
C GLU A 53 -1.80 -4.93 -17.49
N ARG A 54 -2.52 -5.11 -16.38
CA ARG A 54 -3.99 -5.23 -16.39
C ARG A 54 -4.71 -3.95 -16.78
N VAL A 55 -4.19 -2.79 -16.42
CA VAL A 55 -4.73 -1.50 -16.88
C VAL A 55 -4.57 -1.34 -18.40
N GLN A 56 -3.47 -1.84 -18.96
CA GLN A 56 -3.27 -1.86 -20.42
C GLN A 56 -4.24 -2.83 -21.11
N GLU A 57 -4.48 -4.02 -20.53
CA GLU A 57 -5.46 -4.99 -21.05
C GLU A 57 -6.89 -4.43 -21.06
N VAL A 58 -7.28 -3.69 -20.02
CA VAL A 58 -8.61 -3.05 -19.91
C VAL A 58 -8.75 -1.80 -20.80
N GLY A 59 -7.64 -1.26 -21.32
CA GLY A 59 -7.67 -0.17 -22.29
C GLY A 59 -8.13 1.18 -21.74
N VAL A 60 -7.68 1.55 -20.53
CA VAL A 60 -8.01 2.86 -19.93
C VAL A 60 -7.33 3.99 -20.72
N LYS A 61 -8.09 4.68 -21.58
CA LYS A 61 -7.60 5.72 -22.50
C LYS A 61 -6.87 6.89 -21.83
N ASP A 62 -7.21 7.19 -20.58
CA ASP A 62 -6.64 8.34 -19.85
C ASP A 62 -5.32 8.03 -19.12
N LEU A 63 -4.81 6.79 -19.16
CA LEU A 63 -3.51 6.43 -18.58
C LEU A 63 -2.46 6.17 -19.67
N THR A 64 -1.62 7.16 -19.92
CA THR A 64 -0.59 7.08 -20.97
C THR A 64 0.75 6.54 -20.48
N SER A 65 1.03 6.61 -19.17
CA SER A 65 2.33 6.23 -18.61
C SER A 65 2.24 5.55 -17.25
N LYS A 66 3.15 4.60 -17.01
CA LYS A 66 3.36 3.94 -15.72
C LYS A 66 3.65 4.94 -14.59
N THR A 67 4.27 6.08 -14.89
CA THR A 67 4.52 7.14 -13.90
C THR A 67 3.23 7.84 -13.49
N GLN A 68 2.32 8.11 -14.45
CA GLN A 68 0.99 8.64 -14.13
C GLN A 68 0.21 7.66 -13.26
N MET A 69 0.25 6.36 -13.58
CA MET A 69 -0.35 5.33 -12.74
C MET A 69 0.18 5.35 -11.31
N LYS A 70 1.51 5.46 -11.12
CA LYS A 70 2.11 5.53 -9.78
C LYS A 70 1.63 6.75 -8.99
N SER A 71 1.45 7.90 -9.64
CA SER A 71 0.89 9.09 -8.99
C SER A 71 -0.57 8.87 -8.58
N VAL A 72 -1.38 8.22 -9.43
CA VAL A 72 -2.77 7.85 -9.11
C VAL A 72 -2.82 6.87 -7.94
N LEU A 73 -1.99 5.81 -7.95
CA LEU A 73 -1.91 4.85 -6.83
C LEU A 73 -1.48 5.53 -5.52
N ARG A 74 -0.54 6.48 -5.59
CA ARG A 74 -0.13 7.29 -4.43
C ARG A 74 -1.29 8.14 -3.91
N TRP A 75 -2.03 8.78 -4.81
CA TRP A 75 -3.21 9.59 -4.47
C TRP A 75 -4.33 8.75 -3.86
N MET A 76 -4.63 7.58 -4.44
CA MET A 76 -5.60 6.62 -3.90
C MET A 76 -5.21 6.11 -2.51
N LYS A 77 -3.91 5.92 -2.26
CA LYS A 77 -3.39 5.55 -0.94
C LYS A 77 -3.60 6.66 0.09
N GLU A 78 -3.35 7.91 -0.29
CA GLU A 78 -3.52 9.08 0.59
C GLU A 78 -4.99 9.32 0.95
N ARG A 79 -5.90 9.09 0.00
CA ARG A 79 -7.37 9.11 0.22
C ARG A 79 -7.90 7.83 0.91
N GLN A 80 -7.02 6.95 1.39
CA GLN A 80 -7.34 5.69 2.05
C GLN A 80 -8.24 4.73 1.26
N LYS A 81 -8.23 4.81 -0.08
CA LYS A 81 -8.97 3.88 -0.96
C LYS A 81 -8.22 2.55 -1.14
N LEU A 82 -6.89 2.59 -1.07
CA LEU A 82 -6.00 1.43 -1.19
C LEU A 82 -5.03 1.36 -0.01
N LYS A 83 -4.67 0.13 0.38
CA LYS A 83 -3.62 -0.17 1.36
C LYS A 83 -2.41 -0.75 0.64
N GLN A 84 -1.23 -0.25 0.98
CA GLN A 84 0.02 -0.85 0.55
C GLN A 84 0.47 -1.87 1.60
N ILE A 85 0.66 -3.12 1.21
CA ILE A 85 1.19 -4.21 2.04
C ILE A 85 2.62 -4.51 1.55
N CYS A 86 3.51 -4.82 2.49
CA CYS A 86 4.82 -5.36 2.16
C CYS A 86 4.76 -6.88 2.36
N ASN A 87 4.99 -7.64 1.29
CA ASN A 87 5.22 -9.07 1.35
C ASN A 87 6.72 -9.31 1.27
N HIS A 88 7.27 -9.94 2.31
CA HIS A 88 8.68 -10.27 2.38
C HIS A 88 8.89 -11.69 1.85
N VAL A 89 9.48 -11.80 0.66
CA VAL A 89 9.79 -13.09 0.04
C VAL A 89 11.30 -13.30 0.08
N GLY A 90 11.78 -13.93 1.15
CA GLY A 90 13.22 -14.07 1.41
C GLY A 90 13.87 -12.69 1.61
N PRO A 91 15.01 -12.37 0.97
CA PRO A 91 15.65 -11.06 1.10
C PRO A 91 14.95 -9.94 0.31
N ASN A 92 14.00 -10.27 -0.57
CA ASN A 92 13.34 -9.29 -1.45
C ASN A 92 12.04 -8.77 -0.84
N LYS A 93 11.88 -7.44 -0.86
CA LYS A 93 10.65 -6.75 -0.44
C LYS A 93 9.74 -6.55 -1.65
N GLN A 94 8.57 -7.18 -1.65
CA GLN A 94 7.53 -6.93 -2.63
C GLN A 94 6.46 -6.02 -2.03
N PHE A 95 6.09 -4.97 -2.74
CA PHE A 95 5.00 -4.07 -2.33
C PHE A 95 3.76 -4.38 -3.16
N LEU A 96 2.68 -4.72 -2.46
CA LEU A 96 1.39 -5.04 -3.06
C LEU A 96 0.36 -3.99 -2.66
N TYR A 97 -0.58 -3.71 -3.56
CA TYR A 97 -1.73 -2.87 -3.29
C TYR A 97 -2.96 -3.74 -3.10
N THR A 98 -3.66 -3.56 -1.98
CA THR A 98 -4.95 -4.20 -1.70
C THR A 98 -6.02 -3.12 -1.49
N THR A 99 -7.27 -3.45 -1.77
CA THR A 99 -8.40 -2.61 -1.37
C THR A 99 -8.63 -2.72 0.14
N TRP A 100 -9.24 -1.70 0.75
CA TRP A 100 -9.54 -1.68 2.20
C TRP A 100 -10.72 -2.59 2.58
N PHE A 101 -11.58 -2.91 1.60
CA PHE A 101 -12.83 -3.65 1.80
C PHE A 101 -12.69 -5.16 1.61
N THR A 102 -11.63 -5.62 0.95
CA THR A 102 -11.39 -7.06 0.78
C THR A 102 -10.62 -7.57 1.99
N LYS A 103 -11.19 -8.56 2.70
CA LYS A 103 -10.45 -9.34 3.71
C LYS A 103 -9.12 -9.74 3.07
N PRO A 104 -7.96 -9.47 3.70
CA PRO A 104 -6.70 -9.86 3.08
C PRO A 104 -6.83 -11.35 2.76
N PRO A 105 -6.62 -11.80 1.50
CA PRO A 105 -6.43 -13.23 1.30
C PRO A 105 -5.31 -13.60 2.26
N THR A 106 -5.50 -14.70 2.98
CA THR A 106 -4.51 -15.27 3.88
C THR A 106 -3.23 -15.50 3.06
N VAL A 107 -2.39 -14.48 2.93
CA VAL A 107 -1.03 -14.62 2.47
C VAL A 107 -0.41 -15.36 3.63
N ALA A 108 -0.31 -16.68 3.49
CA ALA A 108 0.40 -17.52 4.42
C ALA A 108 1.80 -16.94 4.53
N GLN A 109 2.02 -16.11 5.56
CA GLN A 109 3.36 -15.68 5.91
C GLN A 109 4.11 -16.98 6.20
N PRO A 110 5.17 -17.33 5.46
CA PRO A 110 6.14 -18.26 6.01
C PRO A 110 6.64 -17.57 7.28
N ARG A 111 6.24 -18.09 8.44
CA ARG A 111 6.78 -17.67 9.73
C ARG A 111 8.29 -17.75 9.58
N SER A 112 8.94 -16.60 9.53
CA SER A 112 10.39 -16.50 9.63
C SER A 112 10.77 -16.98 11.01
N GLY A 113 10.98 -18.29 11.12
CA GLY A 113 11.56 -18.94 12.29
C GLY A 113 12.95 -18.36 12.49
N GLY A 114 13.05 -17.43 13.43
CA GLY A 114 14.33 -16.95 13.93
C GLY A 114 15.09 -18.14 14.51
N VAL A 115 16.07 -18.65 13.78
CA VAL A 115 17.08 -19.55 14.32
C VAL A 115 17.87 -18.74 15.35
N LYS A 116 17.53 -18.93 16.63
CA LYS A 116 18.40 -18.52 17.73
C LYS A 116 19.59 -19.48 17.73
N SER A 117 20.74 -18.99 17.28
CA SER A 117 22.03 -19.66 17.45
C SER A 117 22.32 -19.80 18.95
N SER A 118 22.07 -20.99 19.48
CA SER A 118 22.46 -21.39 20.83
C SER A 118 23.97 -21.69 20.81
N GLN A 119 24.78 -20.66 21.07
CA GLN A 119 26.19 -20.83 21.34
C GLN A 119 26.32 -21.44 22.74
N ARG A 120 26.39 -22.77 22.81
CA ARG A 120 26.75 -23.48 24.03
C ARG A 120 28.21 -23.16 24.37
N LYS A 121 28.43 -22.51 25.51
CA LYS A 121 29.72 -22.55 26.21
C LYS A 121 29.97 -24.01 26.61
N ALA A 122 31.11 -24.55 26.21
CA ALA A 122 31.69 -25.74 26.81
C ALA A 122 33.06 -25.36 27.36
N THR A 123 33.18 -25.54 28.69
CA THR A 123 34.36 -25.83 29.51
C THR A 123 35.67 -25.12 29.20
#